data_AF-A0A7J4XS99-F1
#
_entry.id   AF-A0A7J4XS99-F1
#
_cell.length_a   1.000
_cell.length_b   1.000
_cell.length_c   1.000
_cell.angle_alpha   90.00
_cell.angle_beta   90.00
_cell.angle_gamma   90.00
#
_symmetry.space_group_name_H-M   'P 1'
#
loop_
_entity.id
_entity.type
_entity.pdbx_description
1 polymer ?
#
loop_
_entity_poly.entity_id
_entity_poly.type
_entity_poly.pdbx_seq_one_letter_code
_entity_poly.pdbx_strand_id
1 'polypeptide(L)'
;MSKFILYISMTILGFIFMPFYANCLNIDSTNIKSKTKDTLVFCYNCDTLSQTLVFQRIDDIKIDFELTSYNKLKNEIKRVNGVAENKYSSDYGSEMDFNEDGEMYLVIEYLYESEEIFLSFRFNKEYTKVNVEVADEVFPNKYCPLHSIKALSKCKSR
;
A
#
# COMPACT_ATOMS: atom_id res chain seq x y z
N MET A 1 -67.79 4.37 22.52
CA MET A 1 -67.76 5.47 23.51
C MET A 1 -66.86 5.03 24.67
N SER A 2 -65.71 5.70 24.86
CA SER A 2 -65.44 6.57 26.05
C SER A 2 -64.78 5.77 27.19
N LYS A 3 -63.59 6.04 27.74
CA LYS A 3 -62.73 7.23 27.95
C LYS A 3 -61.35 6.68 28.37
N PHE A 4 -60.22 6.97 27.71
CA PHE A 4 -59.26 8.05 27.98
C PHE A 4 -59.25 8.63 29.42
N ILE A 5 -58.05 8.58 30.04
CA ILE A 5 -57.38 9.64 30.85
C ILE A 5 -57.00 9.31 32.32
N LEU A 6 -55.67 9.41 32.53
CA LEU A 6 -54.86 9.77 33.72
C LEU A 6 -54.93 8.93 35.01
N TYR A 7 -53.76 8.46 35.47
CA TYR A 7 -53.11 9.08 36.63
C TYR A 7 -51.61 8.72 36.70
N ILE A 8 -50.77 9.75 36.64
CA ILE A 8 -49.35 9.73 37.02
C ILE A 8 -49.29 10.14 38.49
N SER A 9 -48.64 9.38 39.36
CA SER A 9 -47.80 9.95 40.43
C SER A 9 -46.92 8.90 41.11
N MET A 10 -45.61 9.11 41.02
CA MET A 10 -44.63 9.09 42.11
C MET A 10 -44.77 8.00 43.19
N THR A 11 -43.80 7.10 43.31
CA THR A 11 -42.76 7.23 44.36
C THR A 11 -41.55 6.34 44.07
N ILE A 12 -40.40 6.99 44.06
CA ILE A 12 -39.05 6.44 44.21
C ILE A 12 -38.96 5.74 45.55
N LEU A 13 -38.52 4.47 45.60
CA LEU A 13 -37.77 3.90 46.73
C LEU A 13 -37.44 2.42 46.43
N GLY A 14 -36.17 2.12 46.26
CA GLY A 14 -35.72 0.74 46.06
C GLY A 14 -34.28 0.59 45.60
N PHE A 15 -33.36 1.41 46.11
CA PHE A 15 -31.95 1.06 46.13
C PHE A 15 -31.80 -0.23 46.95
N ILE A 16 -31.68 -1.38 46.29
CA ILE A 16 -31.12 -2.58 46.90
C ILE A 16 -30.02 -3.07 45.97
N PHE A 17 -28.81 -2.76 46.43
CA PHE A 17 -27.55 -3.46 46.19
C PHE A 17 -27.70 -4.83 45.52
N MET A 18 -27.17 -4.96 44.30
CA MET A 18 -26.47 -6.17 43.92
C MET A 18 -25.13 -5.84 43.24
N PRO A 19 -24.07 -6.57 43.57
CA PRO A 19 -22.69 -6.21 43.29
C PRO A 19 -22.33 -6.53 41.84
N PHE A 20 -21.45 -5.70 41.28
CA PHE A 20 -20.35 -6.07 40.39
C PHE A 20 -20.56 -7.35 39.55
N TYR A 21 -21.11 -7.19 38.36
CA TYR A 21 -20.57 -7.86 37.18
C TYR A 21 -20.49 -6.82 36.06
N ALA A 22 -19.49 -5.94 36.19
CA ALA A 22 -18.80 -5.46 35.02
C ALA A 22 -18.20 -6.71 34.35
N ASN A 23 -18.93 -7.29 33.40
CA ASN A 23 -18.26 -8.02 32.33
C ASN A 23 -17.51 -6.94 31.53
N CYS A 24 -16.37 -6.54 32.10
CA CYS A 24 -15.25 -6.08 31.32
C CYS A 24 -15.02 -7.17 30.29
N LEU A 25 -15.49 -6.94 29.06
CA LEU A 25 -14.85 -7.50 27.89
C LEU A 25 -13.39 -7.06 28.01
N ASN A 26 -12.61 -7.94 28.63
CA ASN A 26 -11.18 -7.89 28.71
C ASN A 26 -10.71 -8.22 27.30
N ILE A 27 -10.91 -7.28 26.38
CA ILE A 27 -10.11 -7.22 25.17
C ILE A 27 -8.75 -6.83 25.71
N ASP A 28 -7.96 -7.85 25.94
CA ASP A 28 -6.56 -7.79 26.28
C ASP A 28 -5.88 -6.91 25.23
N SER A 29 -5.80 -5.60 25.50
CA SER A 29 -5.17 -4.61 24.62
C SER A 29 -3.64 -4.72 24.68
N THR A 30 -3.13 -5.78 25.31
CA THR A 30 -1.70 -6.06 25.47
C THR A 30 -1.23 -7.24 24.61
N ASN A 31 -1.58 -7.26 23.31
CA ASN A 31 -0.68 -7.79 22.27
C ASN A 31 -1.10 -7.53 20.81
N ILE A 32 -1.84 -6.46 20.50
CA ILE A 32 -1.70 -5.93 19.13
C ILE A 32 -0.40 -5.14 19.15
N LYS A 33 0.73 -5.85 18.99
CA LYS A 33 1.86 -5.24 18.28
C LYS A 33 1.23 -4.69 17.02
N SER A 34 0.99 -3.38 17.00
CA SER A 34 0.85 -2.61 15.78
C SER A 34 2.04 -3.04 14.94
N LYS A 35 1.82 -4.00 14.05
CA LYS A 35 2.77 -4.34 13.00
C LYS A 35 2.64 -3.15 12.08
N THR A 36 3.25 -2.04 12.47
CA THR A 36 3.41 -0.86 11.64
C THR A 36 4.10 -1.42 10.42
N LYS A 37 3.33 -1.65 9.36
CA LYS A 37 3.84 -2.25 8.13
C LYS A 37 4.90 -1.28 7.65
N ASP A 38 6.17 -1.69 7.71
CA ASP A 38 7.30 -0.83 7.41
C ASP A 38 7.07 -0.15 6.06
N THR A 39 6.83 1.16 6.10
CA THR A 39 6.70 1.96 4.89
C THR A 39 8.09 2.18 4.33
N LEU A 40 8.33 1.71 3.12
CA LEU A 40 9.54 1.98 2.38
C LEU A 40 9.27 3.09 1.37
N VAL A 41 10.25 3.96 1.18
CA VAL A 41 10.18 5.01 0.18
C VAL A 41 11.37 4.86 -0.76
N PHE A 42 11.10 4.77 -2.05
CA PHE A 42 12.10 4.68 -3.10
C PHE A 42 12.05 5.92 -3.98
N CYS A 43 13.22 6.44 -4.32
CA CYS A 43 13.38 7.69 -5.05
C CYS A 43 14.25 7.48 -6.29
N TYR A 44 13.88 8.16 -7.36
CA TYR A 44 14.73 8.40 -8.52
C TYR A 44 14.63 9.86 -8.93
N ASN A 45 15.76 10.45 -9.33
CA ASN A 45 15.81 11.85 -9.76
C ASN A 45 16.96 12.06 -10.74
N CYS A 46 16.63 12.56 -11.93
CA CYS A 46 17.58 13.05 -12.93
C CYS A 46 17.06 14.37 -13.52
N ASP A 47 17.73 14.90 -14.55
CA ASP A 47 17.38 16.22 -15.12
C ASP A 47 16.01 16.24 -15.81
N THR A 48 15.50 15.08 -16.25
CA THR A 48 14.27 14.97 -17.03
C THR A 48 13.10 14.37 -16.27
N LEU A 49 13.37 13.58 -15.22
CA LEU A 49 12.37 12.79 -14.50
C LEU A 49 12.68 12.75 -13.00
N SER A 50 11.65 12.85 -12.17
CA SER A 50 11.73 12.47 -10.75
C SER A 50 10.58 11.55 -10.41
N GLN A 51 10.86 10.48 -9.68
CA GLN A 51 9.87 9.51 -9.23
C GLN A 51 10.05 9.23 -7.75
N THR A 52 8.92 9.06 -7.06
CA THR A 52 8.86 8.60 -5.67
C THR A 52 7.82 7.50 -5.59
N LEU A 53 8.24 6.33 -5.09
CA LEU A 53 7.38 5.21 -4.77
C LEU A 53 7.29 5.09 -3.25
N VAL A 54 6.11 5.30 -2.70
CA VAL A 54 5.78 4.90 -1.33
C VAL A 54 5.22 3.49 -1.40
N PHE A 55 5.76 2.61 -0.56
CA PHE A 55 5.49 1.17 -0.56
C PHE A 55 5.15 0.72 0.85
N GLN A 56 4.06 -0.02 1.02
CA GLN A 56 3.73 -0.68 2.27
C GLN A 56 3.28 -2.12 2.03
N ARG A 57 3.97 -3.07 2.65
CA ARG A 57 3.59 -4.48 2.51
C ARG A 57 2.27 -4.76 3.25
N ILE A 58 1.28 -5.29 2.54
CA ILE A 58 0.01 -5.71 3.16
C ILE A 58 0.16 -7.12 3.76
N ASP A 59 0.65 -8.05 2.95
CA ASP A 59 0.96 -9.44 3.27
C ASP A 59 2.04 -9.96 2.30
N ASP A 60 2.24 -11.28 2.21
CA ASP A 60 3.29 -11.86 1.36
C ASP A 60 3.02 -11.74 -0.14
N ILE A 61 1.76 -11.49 -0.54
CA ILE A 61 1.32 -11.41 -1.94
C ILE A 61 0.83 -10.02 -2.33
N LYS A 62 0.52 -9.13 -1.38
CA LYS A 62 -0.06 -7.80 -1.66
C LYS A 62 0.76 -6.67 -1.09
N ILE A 63 0.83 -5.58 -1.85
CA ILE A 63 1.44 -4.31 -1.44
C ILE A 63 0.48 -3.17 -1.69
N ASP A 64 0.42 -2.21 -0.78
CA ASP A 64 -0.17 -0.89 -1.01
C ASP A 64 0.93 0.05 -1.53
N PHE A 65 0.61 0.88 -2.52
CA PHE A 65 1.59 1.77 -3.11
C PHE A 65 1.02 3.13 -3.51
N GLU A 66 1.92 4.12 -3.55
CA GLU A 66 1.72 5.38 -4.26
C GLU A 66 2.97 5.70 -5.09
N LEU A 67 2.80 5.76 -6.40
CA LEU A 67 3.82 6.21 -7.34
C LEU A 67 3.51 7.64 -7.78
N THR A 68 4.37 8.57 -7.40
CA THR A 68 4.37 9.94 -7.93
C THR A 68 5.50 10.08 -8.93
N SER A 69 5.18 10.56 -10.13
CA SER A 69 6.15 10.89 -11.16
C SER A 69 6.02 12.33 -11.63
N TYR A 70 7.15 13.00 -11.77
CA TYR A 70 7.27 14.36 -12.27
C TYR A 70 8.15 14.37 -13.53
N ASN A 71 7.50 14.59 -14.68
CA ASN A 71 8.17 14.85 -15.95
C ASN A 71 8.57 16.32 -16.01
N LYS A 72 9.87 16.60 -15.82
CA LYS A 72 10.43 17.95 -15.75
C LYS A 72 10.43 18.66 -17.10
N LEU A 73 10.46 17.91 -18.20
CA LEU A 73 10.46 18.46 -19.55
C LEU A 73 9.08 19.01 -19.93
N LYS A 74 8.02 18.35 -19.47
CA LYS A 74 6.62 18.76 -19.73
C LYS A 74 5.99 19.55 -18.58
N ASN A 75 6.69 19.67 -17.45
CA ASN A 75 6.15 20.22 -16.21
C ASN A 75 4.84 19.52 -15.78
N GLU A 76 4.83 18.19 -15.84
CA GLU A 76 3.64 17.36 -15.62
C GLU A 76 3.86 16.40 -14.45
N ILE A 77 2.90 16.31 -13.54
CA ILE A 77 2.91 15.36 -12.42
C ILE A 77 1.80 14.34 -12.63
N LYS A 78 2.17 13.05 -12.64
CA LYS A 78 1.24 11.93 -12.64
C LYS A 78 1.35 11.16 -11.33
N ARG A 79 0.21 10.76 -10.77
CA ARG A 79 0.13 9.96 -9.55
C ARG A 79 -0.74 8.74 -9.80
N VAL A 80 -0.28 7.59 -9.31
CA VAL A 80 -1.04 6.34 -9.33
C VAL A 80 -0.88 5.71 -7.95
N ASN A 81 -1.98 5.24 -7.38
CA ASN A 81 -1.97 4.49 -6.14
C ASN A 81 -2.92 3.29 -6.26
N GLY A 82 -2.74 2.32 -5.37
CA GLY A 82 -3.56 1.12 -5.35
C GLY A 82 -2.86 -0.04 -4.68
N VAL A 83 -3.43 -1.22 -4.89
CA VAL A 83 -2.88 -2.48 -4.37
C VAL A 83 -2.32 -3.29 -5.52
N ALA A 84 -1.02 -3.60 -5.47
CA ALA A 84 -0.37 -4.48 -6.43
C ALA A 84 -0.21 -5.88 -5.84
N GLU A 85 -0.30 -6.91 -6.69
CA GLU A 85 -0.31 -8.31 -6.28
C GLU A 85 0.82 -9.10 -6.93
N ASN A 86 1.51 -9.92 -6.15
CA ASN A 86 2.40 -10.96 -6.64
C ASN A 86 1.57 -12.19 -7.01
N LYS A 87 0.97 -12.15 -8.20
CA LYS A 87 0.07 -13.19 -8.73
C LYS A 87 0.77 -14.54 -8.96
N TYR A 88 2.10 -14.56 -9.03
CA TYR A 88 2.88 -15.72 -9.49
C TYR A 88 3.79 -16.36 -8.42
N SER A 89 3.71 -15.88 -7.18
CA SER A 89 4.61 -16.23 -6.06
C SER A 89 4.76 -17.72 -5.72
N SER A 90 3.85 -18.59 -6.14
CA SER A 90 3.86 -20.02 -5.76
C SER A 90 4.03 -21.00 -6.92
N ASP A 91 3.68 -20.62 -8.15
CA ASP A 91 3.57 -21.57 -9.29
C ASP A 91 4.55 -21.30 -10.44
N TYR A 92 5.10 -20.08 -10.53
CA TYR A 92 6.03 -19.71 -11.59
C TYR A 92 7.40 -19.40 -10.95
N GLY A 93 8.47 -19.81 -11.64
CA GLY A 93 9.84 -19.67 -11.14
C GLY A 93 10.17 -18.23 -10.72
N SER A 94 11.24 -18.06 -9.95
CA SER A 94 11.67 -16.72 -9.53
C SER A 94 11.94 -15.83 -10.75
N GLU A 95 11.32 -14.65 -10.77
CA GLU A 95 11.58 -13.63 -11.78
C GLU A 95 13.02 -13.13 -11.68
N MET A 96 13.60 -12.71 -12.81
CA MET A 96 14.99 -12.26 -12.87
C MET A 96 15.14 -10.95 -13.64
N ASP A 97 16.10 -10.14 -13.21
CA ASP A 97 16.54 -8.91 -13.87
C ASP A 97 18.06 -8.92 -14.11
N PHE A 98 18.52 -7.96 -14.91
CA PHE A 98 19.93 -7.71 -15.15
C PHE A 98 20.34 -6.37 -14.53
N ASN A 99 21.51 -6.33 -13.90
CA ASN A 99 22.07 -5.08 -13.39
C ASN A 99 22.77 -4.31 -14.54
N GLU A 100 23.36 -3.16 -14.21
CA GLU A 100 24.06 -2.30 -15.18
C GLU A 100 25.27 -2.99 -15.84
N ASP A 101 25.84 -3.99 -15.16
CA ASP A 101 26.98 -4.79 -15.62
C ASP A 101 26.53 -6.05 -16.41
N GLY A 102 25.20 -6.26 -16.55
CA GLY A 102 24.63 -7.43 -17.23
C GLY A 102 24.58 -8.69 -16.37
N GLU A 103 24.79 -8.59 -15.06
CA GLU A 103 24.68 -9.72 -14.15
C GLU A 103 23.22 -9.96 -13.75
N MET A 104 22.84 -11.23 -13.73
CA MET A 104 21.49 -11.68 -13.41
C MET A 104 21.25 -11.70 -11.91
N TYR A 105 20.09 -11.22 -11.46
CA TYR A 105 19.64 -11.30 -10.07
C TYR A 105 18.15 -11.59 -9.97
N LEU A 106 17.74 -12.18 -8.84
CA LEU A 106 16.34 -12.54 -8.59
C LEU A 106 15.54 -11.32 -8.12
N VAL A 107 14.31 -11.23 -8.60
CA VAL A 107 13.36 -10.17 -8.25
C VAL A 107 12.03 -10.73 -7.75
N ILE A 108 11.32 -9.89 -7.00
CA ILE A 108 9.96 -10.12 -6.54
C ILE A 108 9.09 -9.12 -7.28
N GLU A 109 8.19 -9.62 -8.12
CA GLU A 109 7.30 -8.80 -8.92
C GLU A 109 5.93 -8.64 -8.27
N TYR A 110 5.41 -7.42 -8.27
CA TYR A 110 4.03 -7.10 -7.93
C TYR A 110 3.39 -6.36 -9.10
N LEU A 111 2.21 -6.81 -9.52
CA LEU A 111 1.48 -6.28 -10.65
C LEU A 111 0.28 -5.48 -10.19
N TYR A 112 0.15 -4.27 -10.69
CA TYR A 112 -1.04 -3.45 -10.55
C TYR A 112 -1.72 -3.31 -11.91
N GLU A 113 -3.02 -3.56 -11.95
CA GLU A 113 -3.82 -3.55 -13.16
C GLU A 113 -5.11 -2.77 -12.89
N SER A 114 -5.31 -1.71 -13.68
CA SER A 114 -6.57 -0.98 -13.79
C SER A 114 -6.99 -0.93 -15.25
N GLU A 115 -8.19 -0.41 -15.53
CA GLU A 115 -8.70 -0.27 -16.90
C GLU A 115 -7.80 0.56 -17.83
N GLU A 116 -6.96 1.44 -17.26
CA GLU A 116 -6.15 2.41 -18.02
C GLU A 116 -4.64 2.17 -17.89
N ILE A 117 -4.20 1.47 -16.85
CA ILE A 117 -2.80 1.43 -16.44
C ILE A 117 -2.46 0.04 -15.94
N PHE A 118 -1.39 -0.53 -16.51
CA PHE A 118 -0.75 -1.73 -16.01
C PHE A 118 0.67 -1.40 -15.56
N LEU A 119 0.99 -1.63 -14.29
CA LEU A 119 2.32 -1.41 -13.71
C LEU A 119 2.89 -2.71 -13.17
N SER A 120 4.17 -2.93 -13.43
CA SER A 120 4.98 -3.95 -12.76
C SER A 120 6.00 -3.27 -11.84
N PHE A 121 6.03 -3.72 -10.59
CA PHE A 121 7.00 -3.32 -9.58
C PHE A 121 7.94 -4.50 -9.28
N ARG A 122 9.19 -4.42 -9.72
CA ARG A 122 10.16 -5.51 -9.64
C ARG A 122 11.24 -5.17 -8.62
N PHE A 123 11.09 -5.71 -7.42
CA PHE A 123 11.99 -5.46 -6.29
C PHE A 123 13.12 -6.47 -6.26
N ASN A 124 14.33 -6.04 -5.92
CA ASN A 124 15.36 -7.01 -5.51
C ASN A 124 14.97 -7.65 -4.17
N LYS A 125 15.51 -8.85 -3.89
CA LYS A 125 15.17 -9.63 -2.68
C LYS A 125 15.32 -8.86 -1.37
N GLU A 126 16.28 -7.95 -1.29
CA GLU A 126 16.56 -7.12 -0.11
C GLU A 126 15.67 -5.85 -0.02
N TYR A 127 14.77 -5.65 -0.98
CA TYR A 127 13.89 -4.47 -1.09
C TYR A 127 14.67 -3.15 -1.03
N THR A 128 15.87 -3.10 -1.62
CA THR A 128 16.73 -1.90 -1.67
C THR A 128 16.57 -1.09 -2.94
N LYS A 129 16.09 -1.74 -4.01
CA LYS A 129 15.88 -1.21 -5.34
C LYS A 129 14.58 -1.75 -5.92
N VAL A 130 13.96 -0.95 -6.79
CA VAL A 130 12.75 -1.33 -7.52
C VAL A 130 12.78 -0.78 -8.94
N ASN A 131 12.52 -1.63 -9.91
CA ASN A 131 12.21 -1.21 -11.28
C ASN A 131 10.69 -1.05 -11.40
N VAL A 132 10.26 0.03 -12.06
CA VAL A 132 8.84 0.27 -12.37
C VAL A 132 8.67 0.25 -13.88
N GLU A 133 7.89 -0.71 -14.35
CA GLU A 133 7.62 -0.93 -15.76
C GLU A 133 6.13 -0.73 -16.05
N VAL A 134 5.83 -0.16 -17.21
CA VAL A 134 4.45 -0.09 -17.72
C VAL A 134 4.27 -1.32 -18.59
N ALA A 135 3.55 -2.33 -18.11
CA ALA A 135 3.61 -3.65 -18.74
C ALA A 135 2.62 -3.88 -19.90
N ASP A 136 1.80 -2.89 -20.27
CA ASP A 136 0.85 -3.04 -21.39
C ASP A 136 0.79 -1.84 -22.36
N GLU A 137 1.80 -0.97 -22.35
CA GLU A 137 1.93 0.02 -23.43
C GLU A 137 2.46 -0.68 -24.69
N VAL A 138 1.57 -0.96 -25.67
CA VAL A 138 1.86 -1.47 -27.03
C VAL A 138 2.99 -0.69 -27.73
N PHE A 139 3.27 0.53 -27.27
CA PHE A 139 4.52 1.24 -27.54
C PHE A 139 4.98 1.91 -26.25
N PRO A 140 6.16 1.58 -25.69
CA PRO A 140 6.70 2.33 -24.58
C PRO A 140 6.90 3.76 -25.05
N ASN A 141 6.00 4.66 -24.64
CA ASN A 141 6.23 6.06 -24.87
C ASN A 141 7.44 6.41 -23.99
N LYS A 142 8.58 6.78 -24.59
CA LYS A 142 9.76 7.26 -23.85
C LYS A 142 9.44 8.46 -22.93
N TYR A 143 8.25 9.03 -23.06
CA TYR A 143 7.71 10.10 -22.23
C TYR A 143 6.58 9.66 -21.30
N CYS A 144 6.26 8.36 -21.18
CA CYS A 144 5.33 7.89 -20.16
C CYS A 144 5.98 8.14 -18.79
N PRO A 145 5.45 9.07 -17.98
CA PRO A 145 6.09 9.44 -16.73
C PRO A 145 6.09 8.28 -15.73
N LEU A 146 5.27 7.24 -15.93
CA LEU A 146 5.18 6.10 -15.00
C LEU A 146 6.30 5.08 -15.21
N HIS A 147 6.89 5.00 -16.40
CA HIS A 147 8.02 4.12 -16.65
C HIS A 147 9.30 4.69 -16.03
N SER A 148 10.01 3.87 -15.27
CA SER A 148 11.30 4.22 -14.71
C SER A 148 12.42 3.90 -15.68
N ILE A 149 13.18 4.92 -16.08
CA ILE A 149 14.37 4.77 -16.95
C ILE A 149 15.51 4.05 -16.21
N LYS A 150 15.49 4.04 -14.88
CA LYS A 150 16.45 3.36 -14.00
C LYS A 150 15.76 2.97 -12.69
N ALA A 151 16.29 1.94 -12.02
CA ALA A 151 15.82 1.51 -10.71
C ALA A 151 15.74 2.66 -9.69
N LEU A 152 14.61 2.77 -8.99
CA LEU A 152 14.50 3.62 -7.82
C LEU A 152 15.25 2.94 -6.67
N SER A 153 15.95 3.74 -5.85
CA SER A 153 16.67 3.25 -4.67
C SER A 153 16.01 3.78 -3.40
N LYS A 154 16.16 3.10 -2.25
CA LYS A 154 15.66 3.62 -0.97
C LYS A 154 16.10 5.07 -0.78
N CYS A 155 15.15 5.96 -0.51
CA CYS A 155 15.46 7.35 -0.23
C CYS A 155 16.34 7.41 1.03
N LYS A 156 17.43 8.19 0.99
CA LYS A 156 18.23 8.43 2.19
C LYS A 156 17.34 9.15 3.20
N SER A 157 17.20 8.61 4.41
CA SER A 157 16.69 9.41 5.54
C SER A 157 17.61 10.61 5.67
N ARG A 158 17.04 11.81 5.60
CA ARG A 158 17.77 13.03 5.96
C ARG A 158 18.08 13.02 7.46
#